data_AF-A0A7X5F3X1-F1
#
_entry.id   AF-A0A7X5F3X1-F1
#
_cell.length_a   1.000
_cell.length_b   1.000
_cell.length_c   1.000
_cell.angle_alpha   90.00
_cell.angle_beta   90.00
_cell.angle_gamma   90.00
#
_symmetry.space_group_name_H-M   'P 1'
#
loop_
_entity.id
_entity.type
_entity.pdbx_description
1 polymer ?
#
loop_
_entity_poly.entity_id
_entity_poly.type
_entity_poly.pdbx_seq_one_letter_code
_entity_poly.pdbx_strand_id
1 'polypeptide(L)'
;MPALRTRLKVSLTAALLALAQMSAALADGAVVMTSAICDNPRDAIDTLWVSSRFGANDVFYMRADTNQVVAMSAAVAFDARQDIFVVSHGNEDDIGPFAKAQFAANLFAAHPSLPARVYFDSCNAASGVQTVLAETNQLYGNQIPALYGPQGPCQLVGNGNPDVASAENRYDAGLQPGNQFAAVADNIMTVWTTQPYAASGMTWQAACETYANAADMPNLDAFRLAVQHTFLNAPVYPIGESHNYGLLIQWNTGGQAFFQCGLANAVACP
;
A
#
# COMPACT_ATOMS: atom_id res chain seq x y z
N MET A 1 -42.98 36.74 -56.02
CA MET A 1 -41.77 35.96 -56.36
C MET A 1 -40.87 35.87 -55.12
N PRO A 2 -40.30 34.70 -54.83
CA PRO A 2 -40.03 34.25 -53.46
C PRO A 2 -38.59 34.55 -52.99
N ALA A 3 -38.40 34.66 -51.68
CA ALA A 3 -37.13 34.32 -51.05
C ALA A 3 -37.37 33.91 -49.58
N LEU A 4 -37.78 32.64 -49.42
CA LEU A 4 -37.74 31.92 -48.16
C LEU A 4 -36.26 31.67 -47.81
N ARG A 5 -35.74 32.26 -46.74
CA ARG A 5 -34.44 31.88 -46.16
C ARG A 5 -34.62 31.42 -44.72
N THR A 6 -34.97 30.15 -44.60
CA THR A 6 -34.87 29.37 -43.36
C THR A 6 -33.39 29.23 -43.01
N ARG A 7 -32.96 29.74 -41.85
CA ARG A 7 -31.68 29.36 -41.23
C ARG A 7 -31.95 28.69 -39.89
N LEU A 8 -31.86 27.36 -39.95
CA LEU A 8 -31.73 26.45 -38.81
C LEU A 8 -30.61 26.97 -37.89
N LYS A 9 -30.95 27.44 -36.70
CA LYS A 9 -30.00 27.62 -35.59
C LYS A 9 -30.16 26.43 -34.65
N VAL A 10 -29.49 25.33 -34.98
CA VAL A 10 -29.24 24.24 -34.03
C VAL A 10 -27.76 24.33 -33.69
N SER A 11 -27.44 25.10 -32.65
CA SER A 11 -26.08 25.27 -32.18
C SER A 11 -25.82 24.29 -31.04
N LEU A 12 -25.07 23.23 -31.36
CA LEU A 12 -24.07 22.54 -30.53
C LEU A 12 -23.90 23.08 -29.09
N THR A 13 -24.60 22.52 -28.11
CA THR A 13 -24.27 22.72 -26.67
C THR A 13 -24.37 21.44 -25.82
N ALA A 14 -24.57 20.26 -26.44
CA ALA A 14 -24.76 19.02 -25.69
C ALA A 14 -23.53 18.09 -25.61
N ALA A 15 -22.42 18.40 -26.29
CA ALA A 15 -21.27 17.49 -26.40
C ALA A 15 -20.15 17.68 -25.37
N LEU A 16 -20.20 18.73 -24.53
CA LEU A 16 -19.15 19.02 -23.53
C LEU A 16 -19.42 18.44 -22.14
N LEU A 17 -20.61 17.90 -21.86
CA LEU A 17 -20.95 17.33 -20.56
C LEU A 17 -20.65 15.83 -20.42
N ALA A 18 -20.39 15.13 -21.53
CA ALA A 18 -20.16 13.67 -21.53
C ALA A 18 -18.69 13.26 -21.28
N LEU A 19 -17.74 14.21 -21.32
CA LEU A 19 -16.31 13.94 -21.11
C LEU A 19 -15.86 14.10 -19.64
N ALA A 20 -16.72 14.61 -18.76
CA ALA A 20 -16.39 14.80 -17.33
C ALA A 20 -16.70 13.58 -16.45
N GLN A 21 -17.37 12.55 -16.97
CA GLN A 21 -17.83 11.41 -16.14
C GLN A 21 -16.89 10.19 -16.15
N MET A 22 -15.79 10.19 -16.91
CA MET A 22 -14.87 9.05 -16.95
C MET A 22 -13.67 9.16 -15.99
N SER A 23 -13.60 10.21 -15.17
CA SER A 23 -12.45 10.43 -14.26
C SER A 23 -12.73 10.08 -12.79
N ALA A 24 -13.94 9.66 -12.43
CA ALA A 24 -14.34 9.48 -11.03
C ALA A 24 -14.30 8.02 -10.50
N ALA A 25 -14.04 7.03 -11.36
CA ALA A 25 -14.12 5.61 -10.99
C ALA A 25 -12.80 4.98 -10.51
N LEU A 26 -11.73 5.79 -10.35
CA LEU A 26 -10.39 5.30 -9.95
C LEU A 26 -9.95 5.80 -8.56
N ALA A 27 -10.78 6.53 -7.81
CA ALA A 27 -10.33 7.28 -6.63
C ALA A 27 -10.97 6.86 -5.29
N ASP A 28 -11.57 5.67 -5.22
CA ASP A 28 -12.26 5.21 -3.99
C ASP A 28 -11.45 4.20 -3.17
N GLY A 29 -10.15 4.47 -3.06
CA GLY A 29 -9.22 3.64 -2.32
C GLY A 29 -8.53 4.39 -1.20
N ALA A 30 -8.32 3.70 -0.08
CA ALA A 30 -7.54 4.18 1.05
C ALA A 30 -6.39 3.24 1.38
N VAL A 31 -5.27 3.83 1.77
CA VAL A 31 -4.12 3.11 2.30
C VAL A 31 -4.15 3.17 3.83
N VAL A 32 -3.99 2.05 4.50
CA VAL A 32 -3.81 1.98 5.95
C VAL A 32 -2.38 1.56 6.24
N MET A 33 -1.66 2.39 6.98
CA MET A 33 -0.30 2.12 7.44
C MET A 33 -0.28 1.87 8.95
N THR A 34 0.80 1.26 9.43
CA THR A 34 1.10 1.11 10.87
C THR A 34 2.49 1.68 11.17
N SER A 35 2.95 1.58 12.42
CA SER A 35 4.31 1.96 12.80
C SER A 35 5.40 1.16 12.09
N ALA A 36 5.05 0.04 11.43
CA ALA A 36 5.98 -0.74 10.59
C ALA A 36 6.64 0.11 9.49
N ILE A 37 6.03 1.24 9.09
CA ILE A 37 6.64 2.24 8.21
C ILE A 37 8.00 2.76 8.72
N CYS A 38 8.27 2.66 10.03
CA CYS A 38 9.52 3.08 10.62
C CYS A 38 10.61 1.99 10.60
N ASP A 39 10.24 0.74 10.33
CA ASP A 39 11.17 -0.39 10.32
C ASP A 39 12.01 -0.41 9.04
N ASN A 40 11.38 -0.14 7.88
CA ASN A 40 12.01 -0.19 6.56
C ASN A 40 11.35 0.86 5.62
N PRO A 41 12.13 1.54 4.74
CA PRO A 41 11.58 2.45 3.73
C PRO A 41 10.57 1.81 2.74
N ARG A 42 10.53 0.47 2.65
CA ARG A 42 9.60 -0.31 1.82
C ARG A 42 8.15 0.12 2.00
N ASP A 43 7.65 0.12 3.24
CA ASP A 43 6.23 0.37 3.51
C ASP A 43 5.80 1.78 3.05
N ALA A 44 6.70 2.76 3.14
CA ALA A 44 6.46 4.09 2.56
C ALA A 44 6.41 4.05 1.01
N ILE A 45 7.28 3.26 0.37
CA ILE A 45 7.32 3.07 -1.08
C ILE A 45 6.08 2.32 -1.60
N ASP A 46 5.62 1.31 -0.88
CA ASP A 46 4.46 0.49 -1.28
C ASP A 46 3.18 1.33 -1.32
N THR A 47 3.08 2.40 -0.51
CA THR A 47 1.96 3.38 -0.66
C THR A 47 1.94 4.09 -2.01
N LEU A 48 3.10 4.38 -2.61
CA LEU A 48 3.17 4.97 -3.95
C LEU A 48 2.71 3.98 -5.02
N TRP A 49 3.07 2.70 -4.86
CA TRP A 49 2.59 1.67 -5.76
C TRP A 49 1.08 1.56 -5.71
N VAL A 50 0.50 1.45 -4.51
CA VAL A 50 -0.95 1.38 -4.30
C VAL A 50 -1.66 2.59 -4.92
N SER A 51 -1.14 3.79 -4.69
CA SER A 51 -1.63 5.03 -5.33
C SER A 51 -1.56 4.96 -6.85
N SER A 52 -0.42 4.57 -7.43
CA SER A 52 -0.23 4.54 -8.88
C SER A 52 -1.08 3.46 -9.58
N ARG A 53 -1.31 2.33 -8.91
CA ARG A 53 -1.95 1.14 -9.49
C ARG A 53 -3.47 1.15 -9.31
N PHE A 54 -3.93 1.59 -8.15
CA PHE A 54 -5.33 1.52 -7.76
C PHE A 54 -5.96 2.90 -7.56
N GLY A 55 -5.18 3.99 -7.67
CA GLY A 55 -5.65 5.36 -7.43
C GLY A 55 -6.00 5.66 -5.98
N ALA A 56 -5.58 4.80 -5.06
CA ALA A 56 -5.78 4.95 -3.62
C ALA A 56 -4.77 5.96 -3.05
N ASN A 57 -5.21 7.21 -2.94
CA ASN A 57 -4.37 8.35 -2.53
C ASN A 57 -4.60 8.79 -1.09
N ASP A 58 -5.72 8.39 -0.47
CA ASP A 58 -6.03 8.75 0.90
C ASP A 58 -5.31 7.83 1.88
N VAL A 59 -4.38 8.40 2.65
CA VAL A 59 -3.57 7.62 3.57
C VAL A 59 -4.06 7.80 5.00
N PHE A 60 -4.21 6.70 5.70
CA PHE A 60 -4.56 6.59 7.10
C PHE A 60 -3.47 5.84 7.86
N TYR A 61 -3.40 6.09 9.16
CA TYR A 61 -2.43 5.51 10.07
C TYR A 61 -3.13 4.87 11.26
N MET A 62 -2.88 3.58 11.51
CA MET A 62 -3.38 2.87 12.68
C MET A 62 -2.40 3.03 13.84
N ARG A 63 -2.85 3.73 14.88
CA ARG A 63 -2.03 4.06 16.06
C ARG A 63 -2.02 2.93 17.08
N ALA A 64 -0.83 2.49 17.46
CA ALA A 64 -0.65 1.41 18.45
C ALA A 64 -1.04 1.82 19.88
N ASP A 65 -0.87 3.08 20.24
CA ASP A 65 -1.14 3.59 21.60
C ASP A 65 -2.62 3.79 21.90
N THR A 66 -3.42 4.09 20.88
CA THR A 66 -4.84 4.44 20.99
C THR A 66 -5.76 3.47 20.27
N ASN A 67 -5.22 2.54 19.47
CA ASN A 67 -5.98 1.64 18.60
C ASN A 67 -6.86 2.34 17.56
N GLN A 68 -6.65 3.64 17.32
CA GLN A 68 -7.42 4.43 16.37
C GLN A 68 -6.77 4.48 15.00
N VAL A 69 -7.60 4.48 13.96
CA VAL A 69 -7.17 4.80 12.58
C VAL A 69 -7.41 6.29 12.36
N VAL A 70 -6.34 7.03 12.09
CA VAL A 70 -6.35 8.49 11.91
C VAL A 70 -5.93 8.86 10.50
N ALA A 71 -6.51 9.94 9.96
CA ALA A 71 -6.13 10.44 8.64
C ALA A 71 -4.70 11.02 8.67
N MET A 72 -3.85 10.53 7.76
CA MET A 72 -2.51 11.07 7.53
C MET A 72 -2.57 12.13 6.42
N SER A 73 -3.14 11.73 5.28
CA SER A 73 -3.39 12.58 4.12
C SER A 73 -4.67 12.11 3.42
N ALA A 74 -5.82 12.33 4.09
CA ALA A 74 -7.12 11.93 3.57
C ALA A 74 -8.14 13.08 3.61
N ALA A 75 -8.90 13.24 2.53
CA ALA A 75 -9.94 14.26 2.41
C ALA A 75 -11.34 13.76 2.79
N VAL A 76 -11.56 12.45 2.73
CA VAL A 76 -12.84 11.79 3.08
C VAL A 76 -12.58 10.84 4.25
N ALA A 77 -13.58 10.65 5.10
CA ALA A 77 -13.53 9.70 6.21
C ALA A 77 -13.19 8.28 5.74
N PHE A 78 -12.52 7.51 6.59
CA PHE A 78 -12.07 6.16 6.27
C PHE A 78 -13.23 5.23 5.90
N ASP A 79 -14.32 5.23 6.68
CA ASP A 79 -15.52 4.41 6.46
C ASP A 79 -16.22 4.64 5.11
N ALA A 80 -15.97 5.77 4.44
CA ALA A 80 -16.57 6.05 3.13
C ALA A 80 -15.88 5.30 1.98
N ARG A 81 -14.75 4.63 2.23
CA ARG A 81 -13.86 4.07 1.22
C ARG A 81 -14.25 2.64 0.87
N GLN A 82 -14.40 2.33 -0.41
CA GLN A 82 -14.79 0.98 -0.81
C GLN A 82 -13.61 0.02 -0.95
N ASP A 83 -12.44 0.55 -1.32
CA ASP A 83 -11.21 -0.22 -1.42
C ASP A 83 -10.23 0.14 -0.30
N ILE A 84 -9.80 -0.86 0.47
CA ILE A 84 -8.83 -0.67 1.56
C ILE A 84 -7.56 -1.44 1.21
N PHE A 85 -6.41 -0.78 1.33
CA PHE A 85 -5.09 -1.35 1.09
C PHE A 85 -4.25 -1.19 2.35
N VAL A 86 -3.98 -2.28 3.04
CA VAL A 86 -3.13 -2.30 4.23
C VAL A 86 -1.68 -2.47 3.77
N VAL A 87 -0.83 -1.49 4.07
CA VAL A 87 0.61 -1.51 3.76
C VAL A 87 1.36 -1.53 5.08
N SER A 88 1.88 -2.70 5.44
CA SER A 88 2.57 -2.94 6.70
C SER A 88 3.30 -4.27 6.63
N HIS A 89 4.48 -4.37 7.24
CA HIS A 89 5.03 -5.67 7.63
C HIS A 89 4.06 -6.47 8.51
N GLY A 90 4.17 -7.79 8.49
CA GLY A 90 3.33 -8.70 9.27
C GLY A 90 3.42 -10.15 8.80
N ASN A 91 2.58 -11.00 9.39
CA ASN A 91 2.46 -12.43 9.12
C ASN A 91 1.01 -12.92 9.36
N GLU A 92 0.80 -14.23 9.48
CA GLU A 92 -0.52 -14.81 9.76
C GLU A 92 -1.13 -14.40 11.12
N ASP A 93 -0.30 -14.04 12.09
CA ASP A 93 -0.64 -13.74 13.48
C ASP A 93 -0.63 -12.24 13.82
N ASP A 94 0.02 -11.40 13.02
CA ASP A 94 0.13 -9.96 13.25
C ASP A 94 0.23 -9.11 11.97
N ILE A 95 -0.16 -7.84 12.10
CA ILE A 95 0.09 -6.77 11.12
C ILE A 95 0.70 -5.59 11.86
N GLY A 96 1.96 -5.29 11.54
CA GLY A 96 2.78 -4.33 12.25
C GLY A 96 2.84 -4.68 13.75
N PRO A 97 2.56 -3.74 14.66
CA PRO A 97 2.59 -4.02 16.09
C PRO A 97 1.32 -4.71 16.62
N PHE A 98 0.34 -5.04 15.77
CA PHE A 98 -0.98 -5.50 16.20
C PHE A 98 -1.16 -7.01 15.96
N ALA A 99 -1.53 -7.74 17.00
CA ALA A 99 -2.02 -9.11 16.83
C ALA A 99 -3.28 -9.13 15.94
N LYS A 100 -3.47 -10.19 15.14
CA LYS A 100 -4.51 -10.30 14.10
C LYS A 100 -5.92 -9.91 14.56
N ALA A 101 -6.34 -10.34 15.74
CA ALA A 101 -7.66 -10.02 16.29
C ALA A 101 -7.80 -8.54 16.66
N GLN A 102 -6.72 -7.95 17.20
CA GLN A 102 -6.67 -6.52 17.54
C GLN A 102 -6.65 -5.68 16.26
N PHE A 103 -5.84 -6.05 15.26
CA PHE A 103 -5.81 -5.37 13.97
C PHE A 103 -7.19 -5.37 13.32
N ALA A 104 -7.81 -6.55 13.20
CA ALA A 104 -9.15 -6.71 12.61
C ALA A 104 -10.20 -5.85 13.34
N ALA A 105 -10.19 -5.88 14.68
CA ALA A 105 -11.11 -5.08 15.49
C ALA A 105 -10.91 -3.57 15.30
N ASN A 106 -9.67 -3.11 15.27
CA ASN A 106 -9.33 -1.70 15.05
C ASN A 106 -9.75 -1.23 13.64
N LEU A 107 -9.53 -2.09 12.63
CA LEU A 107 -9.94 -1.81 11.26
C LEU A 107 -11.47 -1.69 11.16
N PHE A 108 -12.22 -2.67 11.70
CA PHE A 108 -13.68 -2.65 11.69
C PHE A 108 -14.27 -1.49 12.50
N ALA A 109 -13.66 -1.12 13.63
CA ALA A 109 -14.11 0.02 14.43
C ALA A 109 -14.00 1.35 13.67
N ALA A 110 -12.99 1.49 12.81
CA ALA A 110 -12.79 2.68 11.98
C ALA A 110 -13.56 2.63 10.65
N HIS A 111 -13.97 1.44 10.22
CA HIS A 111 -14.67 1.17 8.96
C HIS A 111 -15.77 0.12 9.19
N PRO A 112 -16.89 0.45 9.85
CA PRO A 112 -17.99 -0.50 10.07
C PRO A 112 -18.80 -0.81 8.80
N SER A 113 -18.72 0.03 7.77
CA SER A 113 -19.38 -0.19 6.48
C SER A 113 -18.73 -1.34 5.73
N LEU A 114 -19.50 -2.15 4.99
CA LEU A 114 -18.90 -3.27 4.24
C LEU A 114 -18.00 -2.75 3.10
N PRO A 115 -16.67 -3.00 3.11
CA PRO A 115 -15.83 -2.64 1.97
C PRO A 115 -16.09 -3.57 0.79
N ALA A 116 -15.91 -3.05 -0.43
CA ALA A 116 -15.91 -3.86 -1.63
C ALA A 116 -14.66 -4.74 -1.72
N ARG A 117 -13.53 -4.23 -1.20
CA ARG A 117 -12.24 -4.89 -1.24
C ARG A 117 -11.35 -4.52 -0.07
N VAL A 118 -10.61 -5.49 0.45
CA VAL A 118 -9.47 -5.26 1.34
C VAL A 118 -8.27 -6.06 0.85
N TYR A 119 -7.16 -5.38 0.61
CA TYR A 119 -5.88 -5.96 0.25
C TYR A 119 -4.89 -5.79 1.40
N PHE A 120 -4.18 -6.85 1.75
CA PHE A 120 -3.09 -6.82 2.73
C PHE A 120 -1.76 -6.97 2.02
N ASP A 121 -0.93 -5.93 2.00
CA ASP A 121 0.45 -5.99 1.55
C ASP A 121 1.38 -6.43 2.69
N SER A 122 1.11 -7.62 3.23
CA SER A 122 1.87 -8.21 4.33
C SER A 122 2.18 -9.68 4.01
N CYS A 123 3.43 -10.08 4.21
CA CYS A 123 3.86 -11.47 4.05
C CYS A 123 2.94 -12.39 4.86
N ASN A 124 2.59 -13.56 4.34
CA ASN A 124 1.84 -14.62 5.04
C ASN A 124 0.52 -14.23 5.75
N ALA A 125 -0.02 -13.03 5.55
CA ALA A 125 -1.25 -12.55 6.21
C ALA A 125 -2.47 -13.47 6.01
N ALA A 126 -2.39 -14.38 5.04
CA ALA A 126 -3.42 -15.33 4.68
C ALA A 126 -2.94 -16.80 4.68
N SER A 127 -1.77 -17.07 5.25
CA SER A 127 -1.25 -18.42 5.47
C SER A 127 -1.87 -19.07 6.70
N GLY A 128 -2.49 -20.24 6.55
CA GLY A 128 -3.14 -20.97 7.65
C GLY A 128 -4.66 -20.81 7.71
N VAL A 129 -5.27 -21.29 8.79
CA VAL A 129 -6.74 -21.38 8.94
C VAL A 129 -7.36 -20.25 9.77
N GLN A 130 -6.55 -19.60 10.61
CA GLN A 130 -6.95 -18.47 11.47
C GLN A 130 -6.02 -17.30 11.18
N THR A 131 -6.31 -16.58 10.11
CA THR A 131 -5.43 -15.55 9.57
C THR A 131 -6.00 -14.17 9.86
N VAL A 132 -5.19 -13.11 9.72
CA VAL A 132 -5.73 -11.73 9.85
C VAL A 132 -6.83 -11.45 8.82
N LEU A 133 -6.78 -12.05 7.62
CA LEU A 133 -7.89 -11.98 6.67
C LEU A 133 -9.14 -12.66 7.22
N ALA A 134 -9.03 -13.87 7.77
CA ALA A 134 -10.19 -14.57 8.32
C ALA A 134 -10.85 -13.80 9.47
N GLU A 135 -10.04 -13.30 10.41
CA GLU A 135 -10.50 -12.45 11.53
C GLU A 135 -11.15 -11.16 11.03
N THR A 136 -10.55 -10.53 10.02
CA THR A 136 -11.13 -9.33 9.39
C THR A 136 -12.48 -9.64 8.78
N ASN A 137 -12.60 -10.66 7.93
CA ASN A 137 -13.86 -10.98 7.26
C ASN A 137 -14.97 -11.37 8.26
N GLN A 138 -14.61 -12.06 9.34
CA GLN A 138 -15.55 -12.48 10.37
C GLN A 138 -16.25 -11.28 11.03
N LEU A 139 -15.54 -10.16 11.25
CA LEU A 139 -16.13 -8.94 11.81
C LEU A 139 -17.16 -8.30 10.87
N TYR A 140 -16.98 -8.43 9.56
CA TYR A 140 -17.97 -8.03 8.55
C TYR A 140 -18.99 -9.13 8.24
N GLY A 141 -19.12 -10.15 9.09
CA GLY A 141 -20.09 -11.24 8.93
C GLY A 141 -19.80 -12.16 7.74
N ASN A 142 -18.54 -12.26 7.31
CA ASN A 142 -18.11 -12.98 6.12
C ASN A 142 -18.84 -12.48 4.86
N GLN A 143 -18.71 -11.18 4.58
CA GLN A 143 -19.36 -10.55 3.44
C GLN A 143 -18.41 -9.75 2.55
N ILE A 144 -17.13 -9.60 2.89
CA ILE A 144 -16.19 -8.84 2.06
C ILE A 144 -16.03 -9.58 0.72
N PRO A 145 -16.40 -8.98 -0.43
CA PRO A 145 -16.38 -9.68 -1.71
C PRO A 145 -14.98 -10.08 -2.18
N ALA A 146 -14.01 -9.19 -1.96
CA ALA A 146 -12.62 -9.38 -2.36
C ALA A 146 -11.67 -9.11 -1.18
N LEU A 147 -11.13 -10.18 -0.60
CA LEU A 147 -10.21 -10.10 0.52
C LEU A 147 -8.97 -10.94 0.23
N TYR A 148 -7.81 -10.31 0.04
CA TYR A 148 -6.61 -11.02 -0.43
C TYR A 148 -5.30 -10.41 0.08
N GLY A 149 -4.24 -11.22 0.08
CA GLY A 149 -2.88 -10.83 0.48
C GLY A 149 -1.88 -11.00 -0.66
N PRO A 150 -0.56 -10.80 -0.43
CA PRO A 150 0.43 -10.85 -1.49
C PRO A 150 0.76 -12.30 -1.89
N GLN A 151 0.59 -13.33 -1.03
CA GLN A 151 0.69 -14.75 -1.46
C GLN A 151 0.30 -15.82 -0.44
N GLY A 152 0.18 -17.07 -0.94
CA GLY A 152 -0.36 -18.29 -0.31
C GLY A 152 -1.72 -18.67 -0.94
N PRO A 153 -2.52 -19.59 -0.40
CA PRO A 153 -3.90 -19.85 -0.85
C PRO A 153 -4.86 -18.66 -0.56
N CYS A 154 -4.53 -17.47 -1.07
CA CYS A 154 -4.83 -16.20 -0.42
C CYS A 154 -5.71 -15.30 -1.28
N GLN A 155 -6.84 -15.83 -1.72
CA GLN A 155 -8.05 -15.03 -1.85
C GLN A 155 -9.06 -15.67 -0.89
N LEU A 156 -9.52 -14.96 0.13
CA LEU A 156 -10.75 -15.38 0.78
C LEU A 156 -11.91 -14.84 -0.06
N VAL A 157 -12.75 -15.73 -0.58
CA VAL A 157 -14.05 -15.34 -1.13
C VAL A 157 -14.99 -15.03 0.02
N GLY A 158 -16.04 -14.24 -0.22
CA GLY A 158 -16.92 -13.69 0.83
C GLY A 158 -17.31 -14.66 1.95
N ASN A 159 -17.43 -15.97 1.69
CA ASN A 159 -17.73 -16.97 2.72
C ASN A 159 -16.56 -17.41 3.65
N GLY A 160 -15.38 -16.79 3.55
CA GLY A 160 -14.21 -17.11 4.39
C GLY A 160 -13.39 -18.32 3.95
N ASN A 161 -13.63 -18.89 2.75
CA ASN A 161 -12.83 -19.98 2.20
C ASN A 161 -11.72 -19.48 1.25
N PRO A 162 -10.56 -20.17 1.20
CA PRO A 162 -9.50 -19.87 0.25
C PRO A 162 -9.88 -20.24 -1.20
N ASP A 163 -9.81 -19.28 -2.12
CA ASP A 163 -9.83 -19.44 -3.57
C ASP A 163 -8.39 -19.43 -4.10
N VAL A 164 -7.96 -20.60 -4.56
CA VAL A 164 -6.61 -20.86 -5.08
C VAL A 164 -6.56 -20.82 -6.61
N ALA A 165 -7.71 -20.71 -7.30
CA ALA A 165 -7.80 -20.85 -8.75
C ALA A 165 -7.47 -19.54 -9.51
N SER A 166 -7.58 -18.40 -8.82
CA SER A 166 -7.34 -17.04 -9.33
C SER A 166 -6.01 -16.43 -8.86
N ALA A 167 -5.25 -17.15 -8.01
CA ALA A 167 -4.05 -16.64 -7.39
C ALA A 167 -2.86 -16.63 -8.38
N GLU A 168 -2.35 -15.46 -8.73
CA GLU A 168 -1.13 -15.31 -9.54
C GLU A 168 0.07 -14.85 -8.68
N ASN A 169 1.18 -15.60 -8.77
CA ASN A 169 2.48 -15.32 -8.14
C ASN A 169 3.49 -14.86 -9.19
N ARG A 170 4.17 -13.73 -8.98
CA ARG A 170 5.39 -13.38 -9.75
C ARG A 170 6.48 -12.81 -8.86
N TYR A 171 7.13 -13.69 -8.11
CA TYR A 171 8.45 -13.46 -7.52
C TYR A 171 9.45 -14.47 -8.10
N ASP A 172 10.54 -14.00 -8.70
CA ASP A 172 11.60 -14.86 -9.27
C ASP A 172 12.95 -14.63 -8.58
N ALA A 173 13.20 -15.37 -7.50
CA ALA A 173 14.49 -15.32 -6.80
C ALA A 173 15.67 -15.80 -7.66
N GLY A 174 15.40 -16.50 -8.78
CA GLY A 174 16.42 -16.95 -9.73
C GLY A 174 17.04 -15.81 -10.54
N LEU A 175 16.47 -14.60 -10.45
CA LEU A 175 16.96 -13.39 -11.13
C LEU A 175 17.80 -12.47 -10.23
N GLN A 176 17.96 -12.78 -8.94
CA GLN A 176 18.80 -11.99 -8.04
C GLN A 176 20.27 -12.15 -8.42
N PRO A 177 20.98 -11.06 -8.80
CA PRO A 177 22.39 -11.13 -9.15
C PRO A 177 23.27 -11.33 -7.89
N GLY A 178 23.33 -12.56 -7.37
CA GLY A 178 24.24 -12.96 -6.30
C GLY A 178 24.26 -12.01 -5.08
N ASN A 179 25.45 -11.67 -4.60
CA ASN A 179 25.70 -10.82 -3.42
C ASN A 179 25.26 -9.35 -3.55
N GLN A 180 24.74 -8.94 -4.72
CA GLN A 180 24.39 -7.53 -4.97
C GLN A 180 23.05 -7.14 -4.34
N PHE A 181 22.09 -8.06 -4.26
CA PHE A 181 20.81 -7.80 -3.58
C PHE A 181 21.03 -7.47 -2.10
N ALA A 182 21.76 -8.33 -1.39
CA ALA A 182 22.08 -8.16 0.01
C ALA A 182 22.87 -6.85 0.25
N ALA A 183 23.87 -6.55 -0.58
CA ALA A 183 24.63 -5.31 -0.46
C ALA A 183 23.76 -4.05 -0.61
N VAL A 184 22.83 -4.02 -1.58
CA VAL A 184 21.92 -2.88 -1.75
C VAL A 184 20.94 -2.79 -0.58
N ALA A 185 20.36 -3.90 -0.12
CA ALA A 185 19.48 -3.91 1.04
C ALA A 185 20.20 -3.42 2.32
N ASP A 186 21.42 -3.89 2.57
CA ASP A 186 22.25 -3.49 3.71
C ASP A 186 22.59 -2.00 3.65
N ASN A 187 22.87 -1.45 2.47
CA ASN A 187 23.12 -0.02 2.30
C ASN A 187 21.88 0.82 2.55
N ILE A 188 20.70 0.37 2.08
CA ILE A 188 19.42 1.03 2.37
C ILE A 188 19.22 1.13 3.88
N MET A 189 19.39 0.02 4.59
CA MET A 189 19.25 -0.01 6.05
C MET A 189 20.33 0.79 6.76
N THR A 190 21.56 0.82 6.24
CA THR A 190 22.62 1.68 6.77
C THR A 190 22.25 3.15 6.64
N VAL A 191 21.74 3.59 5.48
CA VAL A 191 21.26 4.97 5.30
C VAL A 191 20.08 5.26 6.23
N TRP A 192 19.11 4.36 6.31
CA TRP A 192 17.93 4.47 7.16
C TRP A 192 18.28 4.69 8.64
N THR A 193 19.23 3.92 9.15
CA THR A 193 19.57 3.88 10.58
C THR A 193 20.67 4.86 10.98
N THR A 194 21.53 5.31 10.06
CA THR A 194 22.72 6.12 10.40
C THR A 194 22.76 7.51 9.78
N GLN A 195 22.09 7.73 8.64
CA GLN A 195 22.15 9.03 7.95
C GLN A 195 21.05 9.97 8.44
N PRO A 196 21.33 11.28 8.53
CA PRO A 196 20.36 12.25 9.02
C PRO A 196 19.20 12.44 8.05
N TYR A 197 17.98 12.53 8.58
CA TYR A 197 16.80 13.01 7.86
C TYR A 197 16.81 14.55 7.83
N ALA A 198 17.01 15.12 6.65
CA ALA A 198 17.05 16.57 6.43
C ALA A 198 17.99 17.30 7.43
N ALA A 199 17.62 18.51 7.87
CA ALA A 199 18.34 19.25 8.90
C ALA A 199 17.85 18.93 10.33
N SER A 200 17.15 17.81 10.54
CA SER A 200 16.49 17.50 11.83
C SER A 200 17.49 17.10 12.93
N GLY A 201 18.69 16.67 12.57
CA GLY A 201 19.65 16.06 13.49
C GLY A 201 19.27 14.64 13.95
N MET A 202 18.16 14.09 13.47
CA MET A 202 17.73 12.71 13.70
C MET A 202 18.03 11.85 12.48
N THR A 203 18.19 10.54 12.67
CA THR A 203 18.26 9.58 11.56
C THR A 203 16.87 9.41 10.91
N TRP A 204 16.78 8.76 9.74
CA TRP A 204 15.48 8.49 9.11
C TRP A 204 14.56 7.69 10.02
N GLN A 205 15.06 6.60 10.59
CA GLN A 205 14.31 5.80 11.55
C GLN A 205 13.82 6.63 12.75
N ALA A 206 14.73 7.36 13.41
CA ALA A 206 14.39 8.12 14.61
C ALA A 206 13.39 9.26 14.33
N ALA A 207 13.48 9.89 13.15
CA ALA A 207 12.50 10.89 12.73
C ALA A 207 11.11 10.26 12.53
N CYS A 208 11.03 9.11 11.85
CA CYS A 208 9.79 8.36 11.68
C CYS A 208 9.14 8.03 13.02
N GLU A 209 9.90 7.39 13.91
CA GLU A 209 9.44 6.99 15.24
C GLU A 209 8.95 8.20 16.04
N THR A 210 9.66 9.33 15.95
CA THR A 210 9.26 10.58 16.62
C THR A 210 7.90 11.08 16.12
N TYR A 211 7.70 11.16 14.79
CA TYR A 211 6.43 11.63 14.23
C TYR A 211 5.27 10.65 14.49
N ALA A 212 5.54 9.35 14.37
CA ALA A 212 4.59 8.29 14.67
C ALA A 212 4.14 8.33 16.14
N ASN A 213 5.08 8.42 17.09
CA ASN A 213 4.79 8.44 18.52
C ASN A 213 4.12 9.75 18.97
N ALA A 214 4.48 10.88 18.37
CA ALA A 214 3.83 12.17 18.62
C ALA A 214 2.43 12.28 17.97
N ALA A 215 2.05 11.30 17.14
CA ALA A 215 0.88 11.36 16.27
C ALA A 215 0.85 12.61 15.38
N ASP A 216 2.03 13.04 14.92
CA ASP A 216 2.21 14.18 14.03
C ASP A 216 1.99 13.75 12.58
N MET A 217 0.72 13.57 12.23
CA MET A 217 0.30 13.07 10.92
C MET A 217 0.81 13.91 9.74
N PRO A 218 0.82 15.27 9.79
CA PRO A 218 1.41 16.07 8.72
C PRO A 218 2.91 15.81 8.52
N ASN A 219 3.70 15.71 9.60
CA ASN A 219 5.13 15.43 9.46
C ASN A 219 5.40 13.97 9.07
N LEU A 220 4.56 13.03 9.50
CA LEU A 220 4.64 11.62 9.07
C LEU A 220 4.34 11.46 7.58
N ASP A 221 3.36 12.20 7.03
CA ASP A 221 3.07 12.21 5.59
C ASP A 221 4.23 12.83 4.79
N ALA A 222 4.75 13.97 5.25
CA ALA A 222 5.91 14.61 4.63
C ALA A 222 7.15 13.69 4.65
N PHE A 223 7.37 12.99 5.76
CA PHE A 223 8.42 11.98 5.89
C PHE A 223 8.22 10.84 4.88
N ARG A 224 7.02 10.25 4.81
CA ARG A 224 6.68 9.18 3.85
C ARG A 224 7.00 9.58 2.40
N LEU A 225 6.63 10.80 2.00
CA LEU A 225 6.93 11.33 0.67
C LEU A 225 8.45 11.55 0.45
N ALA A 226 9.17 11.99 1.47
CA ALA A 226 10.62 12.16 1.41
C ALA A 226 11.35 10.80 1.26
N VAL A 227 10.85 9.74 1.91
CA VAL A 227 11.37 8.37 1.74
C VAL A 227 11.23 7.92 0.29
N GLN A 228 10.04 8.09 -0.30
CA GLN A 228 9.80 7.75 -1.71
C GLN A 228 10.77 8.49 -2.65
N HIS A 229 10.98 9.78 -2.41
CA HIS A 229 11.90 10.58 -3.22
C HIS A 229 13.36 10.13 -3.08
N THR A 230 13.78 9.79 -1.87
CA THR A 230 15.19 9.50 -1.55
C THR A 230 15.59 8.08 -1.95
N PHE A 231 14.76 7.09 -1.65
CA PHE A 231 15.14 5.68 -1.76
C PHE A 231 14.70 5.04 -3.08
N LEU A 232 13.57 5.45 -3.67
CA LEU A 232 13.01 4.73 -4.83
C LEU A 232 13.86 4.84 -6.10
N ASN A 233 14.52 5.98 -6.31
CA ASN A 233 15.31 6.26 -7.50
C ASN A 233 16.69 6.84 -7.15
N ALA A 234 17.27 6.41 -6.01
CA ALA A 234 18.60 6.87 -5.61
C ALA A 234 19.64 6.62 -6.71
N PRO A 235 20.67 7.49 -6.85
CA PRO A 235 21.72 7.27 -7.83
C PRO A 235 22.37 5.89 -7.70
N VAL A 236 22.63 5.26 -8.84
CA VAL A 236 23.36 4.00 -8.92
C VAL A 236 24.85 4.34 -9.08
N TYR A 237 25.56 4.44 -7.97
CA TYR A 237 27.04 4.32 -7.94
C TYR A 237 27.41 2.82 -8.06
N PRO A 238 28.69 2.35 -7.96
CA PRO A 238 28.94 0.90 -8.09
C PRO A 238 27.90 0.10 -7.30
N ILE A 239 27.26 -0.90 -7.92
CA ILE A 239 25.98 -1.46 -7.44
C ILE A 239 26.00 -1.80 -5.93
N GLY A 240 27.14 -2.27 -5.41
CA GLY A 240 27.35 -2.56 -3.99
C GLY A 240 27.39 -1.36 -3.03
N GLU A 241 27.23 -0.13 -3.50
CA GLU A 241 27.13 1.13 -2.73
C GLU A 241 25.77 1.81 -2.93
N SER A 242 24.90 1.26 -3.77
CA SER A 242 23.58 1.85 -4.06
C SER A 242 22.62 1.62 -2.89
N HIS A 243 21.78 2.63 -2.64
CA HIS A 243 20.60 2.55 -1.77
C HIS A 243 19.30 2.71 -2.58
N ASN A 244 19.33 2.34 -3.87
CA ASN A 244 18.20 2.44 -4.77
C ASN A 244 17.26 1.24 -4.58
N TYR A 245 16.14 1.48 -3.91
CA TYR A 245 15.10 0.48 -3.68
C TYR A 245 14.45 0.01 -4.99
N GLY A 246 14.39 0.87 -6.01
CA GLY A 246 13.95 0.52 -7.36
C GLY A 246 14.78 -0.59 -8.03
N LEU A 247 16.06 -0.74 -7.68
CA LEU A 247 16.88 -1.88 -8.14
C LEU A 247 16.40 -3.20 -7.52
N LEU A 248 16.08 -3.19 -6.23
CA LEU A 248 15.53 -4.37 -5.55
C LEU A 248 14.20 -4.78 -6.20
N ILE A 249 13.34 -3.81 -6.49
CA ILE A 249 12.10 -4.01 -7.24
C ILE A 249 12.40 -4.62 -8.62
N GLN A 250 13.29 -4.02 -9.40
CA GLN A 250 13.62 -4.46 -10.75
C GLN A 250 14.16 -5.90 -10.79
N TRP A 251 15.04 -6.26 -9.85
CA TRP A 251 15.59 -7.61 -9.74
C TRP A 251 14.52 -8.61 -9.31
N ASN A 252 13.63 -8.22 -8.39
CA ASN A 252 12.54 -9.08 -7.94
C ASN A 252 11.49 -9.35 -9.03
N THR A 253 11.33 -8.45 -10.00
CA THR A 253 10.33 -8.58 -11.09
C THR A 253 10.93 -8.96 -12.45
N GLY A 254 12.25 -9.13 -12.55
CA GLY A 254 12.94 -9.36 -13.83
C GLY A 254 12.80 -8.22 -14.83
N GLY A 255 12.61 -6.98 -14.36
CA GLY A 255 12.41 -5.80 -15.20
C GLY A 255 11.02 -5.63 -15.80
N GLN A 256 10.03 -6.42 -15.37
CA GLN A 256 8.62 -6.18 -15.67
C GLN A 256 8.02 -5.13 -14.72
N ALA A 257 6.88 -4.53 -15.11
CA ALA A 257 6.16 -3.58 -14.26
C ALA A 257 5.91 -4.17 -12.86
N PHE A 258 6.04 -3.34 -11.82
CA PHE A 258 5.94 -3.79 -10.44
C PHE A 258 4.55 -4.36 -10.14
N PHE A 259 4.50 -5.68 -9.90
CA PHE A 259 3.31 -6.42 -9.48
C PHE A 259 3.68 -7.22 -8.23
N GLN A 260 3.26 -6.74 -7.07
CA GLN A 260 3.59 -7.33 -5.79
C GLN A 260 2.59 -8.44 -5.44
N CYS A 261 3.03 -9.68 -5.68
CA CYS A 261 2.56 -10.87 -4.99
C CYS A 261 3.79 -11.80 -4.85
N GLY A 262 4.22 -12.19 -3.62
CA GLY A 262 5.48 -12.93 -3.36
C GLY A 262 5.49 -13.95 -2.20
N LEU A 263 6.40 -14.94 -2.30
CA LEU A 263 6.25 -16.35 -1.88
C LEU A 263 7.02 -17.32 -2.80
N ALA A 264 8.24 -17.00 -3.26
CA ALA A 264 9.19 -18.04 -3.67
C ALA A 264 10.48 -17.92 -2.85
N ASN A 265 10.82 -19.02 -2.17
CA ASN A 265 12.18 -19.37 -1.71
C ASN A 265 12.68 -18.96 -0.32
N ALA A 266 11.82 -18.85 0.71
CA ALA A 266 12.28 -18.86 2.11
C ALA A 266 13.37 -17.81 2.46
N VAL A 267 13.46 -16.73 1.68
CA VAL A 267 14.30 -15.58 1.99
C VAL A 267 13.44 -14.65 2.84
N ALA A 268 13.91 -14.35 4.05
CA ALA A 268 13.28 -13.35 4.91
C ALA A 268 13.15 -12.03 4.12
N CYS A 269 11.96 -11.45 4.10
CA CYS A 269 11.82 -10.05 3.69
C CYS A 269 12.55 -9.22 4.76
N PRO A 270 13.57 -8.43 4.39
CA PRO A 270 14.19 -7.50 5.32
C PRO A 270 13.20 -6.41 5.77
#